data_AF-A0A2W6AJB9-F1
#
_entry.id   AF-A0A2W6AJB9-F1
#
_cell.length_a   1.000
_cell.length_b   1.000
_cell.length_c   1.000
_cell.angle_alpha   90.00
_cell.angle_beta   90.00
_cell.angle_gamma   90.00
#
_symmetry.space_group_name_H-M   'P 1'
#
loop_
_entity.id
_entity.type
_entity.pdbx_description
1 polymer ?
#
loop_
_entity_poly.entity_id
_entity_poly.type
_entity_poly.pdbx_seq_one_letter_code
_entity_poly.pdbx_strand_id
1 'polypeptide(L)'
;MEHATRWERHAEDTCPQCGTALKRGWIIRRVEVIDLPAVAPLEVTEHRVLRRQCPRCGKRVVPPPVGREAGRIGRCRFGPRLIATIATMATVERLPGRMIQERLRREYGLKVSHGGLHGLLTRMAAAGRSLSRFQSTYLAVAQRPARA
;
A
#
# COMPACT_ATOMS: atom_id res chain seq x y z
N MET A 1 11.84 -22.14 3.71
CA MET A 1 12.79 -22.19 2.59
C MET A 1 12.06 -21.60 1.41
N GLU A 2 12.67 -20.62 0.78
CA GLU A 2 12.15 -19.92 -0.38
C GLU A 2 12.12 -20.88 -1.58
N HIS A 3 11.18 -20.68 -2.50
CA HIS A 3 11.06 -21.47 -3.72
C HIS A 3 11.29 -20.56 -4.93
N ALA A 4 12.00 -21.07 -5.94
CA ALA A 4 12.22 -20.36 -7.19
C ALA A 4 10.88 -19.95 -7.83
N THR A 5 10.73 -18.66 -8.13
CA THR A 5 9.53 -18.08 -8.76
C THR A 5 9.67 -17.98 -10.29
N ARG A 6 10.90 -18.04 -10.80
CA ARG A 6 11.26 -18.00 -12.23
C ARG A 6 12.49 -18.88 -12.45
N TRP A 7 12.54 -19.58 -13.58
CA TRP A 7 13.69 -20.40 -13.99
C TRP A 7 14.30 -19.85 -15.27
N GLU A 8 15.59 -19.57 -15.23
CA GLU A 8 16.38 -19.19 -16.40
C GLU A 8 17.45 -20.24 -16.66
N ARG A 9 17.61 -20.61 -17.94
CA ARG A 9 18.63 -21.55 -18.38
C ARG A 9 19.72 -20.77 -19.09
N HIS A 10 20.96 -20.92 -18.61
CA HIS A 10 22.15 -20.39 -19.26
C HIS A 10 22.86 -21.56 -19.96
N ALA A 11 22.87 -21.53 -21.29
CA ALA A 11 23.53 -22.50 -22.14
C ALA A 11 24.01 -21.80 -23.43
N GLU A 12 25.11 -22.28 -24.00
CA GLU A 12 25.60 -21.82 -25.30
C GLU A 12 24.94 -22.62 -26.42
N ASP A 13 24.52 -21.94 -27.48
CA ASP A 13 23.93 -22.59 -28.66
C ASP A 13 24.98 -23.03 -29.69
N THR A 14 26.20 -22.50 -29.59
CA THR A 14 27.30 -22.77 -30.53
C THR A 14 28.61 -23.02 -29.80
N CYS A 15 29.42 -23.93 -30.33
CA CYS A 15 30.76 -24.16 -29.81
C CYS A 15 31.63 -22.93 -30.05
N PRO A 16 32.21 -22.30 -29.01
CA PRO A 16 33.03 -21.10 -29.17
C PRO A 16 34.34 -21.35 -29.94
N GLN A 17 34.76 -22.61 -30.10
CA GLN A 17 36.01 -22.97 -30.77
C GLN A 17 35.85 -23.25 -32.27
N CYS A 18 34.76 -23.89 -32.69
CA CYS A 18 34.56 -24.29 -34.10
C CYS A 18 33.24 -23.80 -34.71
N GLY A 19 32.41 -23.07 -33.96
CA GLY A 19 31.13 -22.53 -34.43
C GLY A 19 30.03 -23.56 -34.67
N THR A 20 30.29 -24.85 -34.42
CA THR A 20 29.28 -25.90 -34.62
C THR A 20 28.12 -25.73 -33.64
N ALA A 21 26.88 -25.89 -34.12
CA ALA A 21 25.68 -25.80 -33.30
C ALA A 21 25.63 -26.92 -32.25
N LEU A 22 25.48 -26.55 -30.98
CA LEU A 22 25.37 -27.46 -29.86
C LEU A 22 23.93 -27.97 -29.74
N LYS A 23 23.78 -29.26 -29.39
CA LYS A 23 22.48 -29.90 -29.18
C LYS A 23 22.50 -30.66 -27.86
N ARG A 24 21.40 -30.56 -27.10
CA ARG A 24 21.22 -31.19 -25.78
C ARG A 24 22.20 -30.64 -24.73
N GLY A 25 22.07 -31.14 -23.51
CA GLY A 25 22.92 -30.80 -22.37
C GLY A 25 22.32 -31.33 -21.06
N TRP A 26 23.05 -31.17 -19.96
CA TRP A 26 22.58 -31.47 -18.61
C TRP A 26 22.96 -30.34 -17.66
N ILE A 27 22.18 -30.18 -16.59
CA ILE A 27 22.43 -29.13 -15.59
C ILE A 27 23.59 -29.57 -14.70
N ILE A 28 24.72 -28.87 -14.79
CA ILE A 28 25.91 -29.13 -13.94
C ILE A 28 25.85 -28.41 -12.59
N ARG A 29 25.12 -27.28 -12.51
CA ARG A 29 25.00 -26.45 -11.31
C ARG A 29 23.67 -25.69 -11.32
N ARG A 30 23.09 -25.50 -10.14
CA ARG A 30 21.96 -24.60 -9.91
C ARG A 30 22.43 -23.42 -9.06
N VAL A 31 22.01 -22.22 -9.44
CA VAL A 31 22.26 -20.99 -8.70
C VAL A 31 20.93 -20.28 -8.54
N GLU A 32 20.62 -19.89 -7.31
CA GLU A 32 19.44 -19.10 -7.02
C GLU A 32 19.88 -17.67 -6.72
N VAL A 33 19.20 -16.70 -7.33
CA VAL A 33 19.35 -15.28 -7.02
C VAL A 33 18.04 -14.83 -6.39
N ILE A 34 18.09 -14.51 -5.10
CA ILE A 34 16.96 -13.94 -4.36
C ILE A 34 17.15 -12.43 -4.35
N ASP A 35 16.23 -11.71 -4.98
CA ASP A 35 16.26 -10.25 -5.08
C ASP A 35 14.90 -9.64 -4.73
N LEU A 36 14.90 -8.36 -4.40
CA LEU A 36 13.68 -7.61 -4.10
C LEU A 36 12.99 -7.19 -5.41
N PRO A 37 11.65 -7.21 -5.47
CA PRO A 37 10.94 -6.70 -6.63
C PRO A 37 11.20 -5.18 -6.76
N ALA A 38 11.16 -4.69 -8.00
CA ALA A 38 11.15 -3.25 -8.23
C ALA A 38 9.99 -2.59 -7.48
N VAL A 39 10.27 -1.50 -6.76
CA VAL A 39 9.22 -0.76 -6.04
C VAL A 39 8.32 -0.08 -7.07
N ALA A 40 7.00 -0.33 -6.98
CA ALA A 40 6.03 0.28 -7.86
C ALA A 40 6.02 1.81 -7.71
N PRO A 41 5.84 2.58 -8.80
CA PRO A 41 5.80 4.03 -8.74
C PRO A 41 4.64 4.52 -7.86
N LEU A 42 4.85 5.67 -7.20
CA LEU A 42 3.80 6.32 -6.43
C LEU A 42 2.64 6.75 -7.35
N GLU A 43 1.44 6.23 -7.07
CA GLU A 43 0.22 6.61 -7.76
C GLU A 43 -0.47 7.79 -7.05
N VAL A 44 -0.78 8.86 -7.79
CA VAL A 44 -1.50 10.03 -7.28
C VAL A 44 -2.67 10.34 -8.19
N THR A 45 -3.89 10.13 -7.68
CA THR A 45 -5.13 10.42 -8.41
C THR A 45 -5.70 11.76 -7.97
N GLU A 46 -5.75 12.72 -8.89
CA GLU A 46 -6.41 14.00 -8.67
C GLU A 46 -7.90 13.91 -9.04
N HIS A 47 -8.78 14.02 -8.05
CA HIS A 47 -10.22 14.05 -8.29
C HIS A 47 -10.69 15.48 -8.60
N ARG A 48 -10.93 15.77 -9.88
CA ARG A 48 -11.43 17.07 -10.34
C ARG A 48 -12.95 17.07 -10.34
N VAL A 49 -13.55 17.86 -9.46
CA VAL A 49 -15.02 18.01 -9.36
C VAL A 49 -15.47 19.20 -10.21
N LEU A 50 -16.17 18.93 -11.31
CA LEU A 50 -16.67 19.98 -12.20
C LEU A 50 -18.08 20.40 -11.81
N ARG A 51 -18.27 21.72 -11.66
CA ARG A 51 -19.60 22.34 -11.68
C ARG A 51 -20.00 22.61 -13.12
N ARG A 52 -21.21 22.21 -13.51
CA ARG A 52 -21.79 22.51 -14.83
C ARG A 52 -23.07 23.32 -14.69
N GLN A 53 -23.45 24.03 -15.73
CA GLN A 53 -24.69 24.79 -15.81
C GLN A 53 -25.60 24.17 -16.87
N CYS A 54 -26.88 23.96 -16.54
CA CYS A 54 -27.87 23.52 -17.51
C CYS A 54 -28.19 24.67 -18.48
N PRO A 55 -28.02 24.49 -19.81
CA PRO A 55 -28.28 25.55 -20.77
C PRO A 55 -29.77 25.90 -20.90
N ARG A 56 -30.67 24.98 -20.52
CA ARG A 56 -32.13 25.15 -20.66
C ARG A 56 -32.77 25.93 -19.51
N CYS A 57 -32.37 25.62 -18.27
CA CYS A 57 -32.99 26.21 -17.07
C CYS A 57 -32.01 27.05 -16.23
N GLY A 58 -30.75 27.17 -16.64
CA GLY A 58 -29.73 27.94 -15.93
C GLY A 58 -29.23 27.33 -14.61
N LYS A 59 -29.81 26.21 -14.15
CA LYS A 59 -29.44 25.56 -12.88
C LYS A 59 -27.99 25.09 -12.89
N ARG A 60 -27.25 25.40 -11.82
CA ARG A 60 -25.89 24.89 -11.58
C ARG A 60 -25.94 23.54 -10.89
N VAL A 61 -25.22 22.56 -11.42
CA VAL A 61 -25.17 21.17 -10.94
C VAL A 61 -23.73 20.83 -10.59
N VAL A 62 -23.54 20.20 -9.43
CA VAL A 62 -22.26 19.67 -8.94
C VAL A 62 -22.53 18.20 -8.60
N PRO A 63 -21.62 17.26 -8.96
CA PRO A 63 -21.78 15.89 -8.54
C PRO A 63 -21.66 15.76 -7.00
N PRO A 64 -22.13 14.65 -6.40
CA PRO A 64 -21.92 14.38 -4.99
C PRO A 64 -20.42 14.46 -4.59
N PRO A 65 -20.11 14.73 -3.31
CA PRO A 65 -18.74 14.74 -2.84
C PRO A 65 -18.04 13.41 -3.14
N VAL A 66 -16.80 13.50 -3.60
CA VAL A 66 -15.94 12.33 -3.85
C VAL A 66 -15.82 11.53 -2.55
N GLY A 67 -16.42 10.34 -2.54
CA GLY A 67 -16.61 9.52 -1.36
C GLY A 67 -15.57 8.42 -1.22
N ARG A 68 -15.99 7.32 -0.57
CA ARG A 68 -15.15 6.15 -0.30
C ARG A 68 -14.86 5.34 -1.56
N GLU A 69 -15.77 5.38 -2.52
CA GLU A 69 -15.65 4.73 -3.84
C GLU A 69 -14.42 5.19 -4.61
N ALA A 70 -13.94 6.41 -4.33
CA ALA A 70 -12.72 6.98 -4.88
C ALA A 70 -11.47 6.69 -4.01
N GLY A 71 -11.56 5.77 -3.04
CA GLY A 71 -10.47 5.45 -2.13
C GLY A 71 -10.20 6.49 -1.04
N ARG A 72 -11.10 7.47 -0.85
CA ARG A 72 -10.92 8.53 0.15
C ARG A 72 -11.44 8.11 1.52
N ILE A 73 -10.58 8.19 2.55
CA ILE A 73 -10.98 7.96 3.94
C ILE A 73 -11.22 9.31 4.63
N GLY A 74 -12.50 9.69 4.77
CA GLY A 74 -12.90 10.95 5.37
C GLY A 74 -12.31 12.15 4.63
N ARG A 75 -11.62 13.04 5.34
CA ARG A 75 -10.91 14.21 4.75
C ARG A 75 -9.42 13.95 4.48
N CYS A 76 -8.95 12.71 4.62
CA CYS A 76 -7.54 12.39 4.40
C CYS A 76 -7.20 12.32 2.90
N ARG A 77 -6.06 12.88 2.51
CA ARG A 77 -5.51 12.76 1.14
C ARG A 77 -4.74 11.47 0.89
N PHE A 78 -4.45 10.71 1.94
CA PHE A 78 -3.69 9.46 1.81
C PHE A 78 -4.67 8.31 1.55
N GLY A 79 -4.35 7.52 0.53
CA GLY A 79 -5.13 6.32 0.20
C GLY A 79 -4.98 5.22 1.27
N PRO A 80 -5.89 4.22 1.28
CA PRO A 80 -5.93 3.18 2.29
C PRO A 80 -4.62 2.39 2.40
N ARG A 81 -3.98 2.07 1.28
CA ARG A 81 -2.70 1.33 1.26
C ARG A 81 -1.59 2.12 1.95
N LEU A 82 -1.42 3.39 1.59
CA LEU A 82 -0.43 4.26 2.23
C LEU A 82 -0.69 4.44 3.74
N ILE A 83 -1.95 4.61 4.13
CA ILE A 83 -2.32 4.69 5.55
C ILE A 83 -1.94 3.41 6.29
N ALA A 84 -2.26 2.23 5.74
CA ALA A 84 -1.91 0.95 6.34
C ALA A 84 -0.40 0.77 6.45
N THR A 85 0.36 1.10 5.40
CA THR A 85 1.83 1.05 5.42
C THR A 85 2.41 1.95 6.52
N ILE A 86 1.95 3.21 6.61
CA ILE A 86 2.38 4.14 7.67
C ILE A 86 1.99 3.61 9.06
N ALA A 87 0.81 2.98 9.20
CA ALA A 87 0.37 2.34 10.42
C ALA A 87 1.36 1.27 10.87
N THR A 88 1.67 0.33 9.97
CA THR A 88 2.60 -0.77 10.21
C THR A 88 3.97 -0.24 10.61
N MET A 89 4.49 0.77 9.88
CA MET A 89 5.75 1.41 10.22
C MET A 89 5.73 2.02 11.63
N ALA A 90 4.63 2.66 12.03
CA ALA A 90 4.53 3.32 13.34
C ALA A 90 4.27 2.35 14.50
N THR A 91 3.50 1.27 14.30
CA THR A 91 3.03 0.40 15.38
C THR A 91 3.76 -0.93 15.46
N VAL A 92 4.04 -1.56 14.32
CA VAL A 92 4.71 -2.87 14.24
C VAL A 92 6.22 -2.66 14.20
N GLU A 93 6.70 -1.84 13.25
CA GLU A 93 8.13 -1.55 13.09
C GLU A 93 8.62 -0.48 14.08
N ARG A 94 7.69 0.23 14.75
CA ARG A 94 7.96 1.26 15.77
C ARG A 94 8.92 2.36 15.31
N LEU A 95 8.86 2.70 14.02
CA LEU A 95 9.71 3.74 13.45
C LEU A 95 9.30 5.13 13.97
N PRO A 96 10.26 5.96 14.41
CA PRO A 96 10.01 7.37 14.67
C PRO A 96 9.48 8.08 13.42
N GLY A 97 8.60 9.07 13.58
CA GLY A 97 7.96 9.76 12.45
C GLY A 97 8.94 10.29 11.40
N ARG A 98 10.11 10.80 11.81
CA ARG A 98 11.17 11.23 10.88
C ARG A 98 11.70 10.10 9.99
N MET A 99 11.82 8.89 10.53
CA MET A 99 12.28 7.71 9.78
C MET A 99 11.19 7.21 8.83
N ILE A 100 9.92 7.30 9.22
CA ILE A 100 8.79 7.03 8.32
C ILE A 100 8.84 7.98 7.12
N GLN A 101 9.03 9.29 7.34
CA GLN A 101 9.15 10.26 6.25
C GLN A 101 10.32 9.93 5.31
N GLU A 102 11.48 9.58 5.87
CA GLU A 102 12.66 9.24 5.08
C GLU A 102 12.47 7.95 4.28
N ARG A 103 11.87 6.92 4.88
CA ARG A 103 11.58 5.65 4.22
C ARG A 103 10.60 5.83 3.05
N LEU A 104 9.52 6.59 3.26
CA LEU A 104 8.56 6.94 2.20
C LEU A 104 9.22 7.71 1.04
N ARG A 105 10.18 8.60 1.36
CA ARG A 105 10.95 9.34 0.36
C ARG A 105 11.87 8.44 -0.44
N ARG A 106 12.58 7.51 0.22
CA ARG A 106 13.55 6.62 -0.44
C ARG A 106 12.88 5.55 -1.30
N GLU A 107 11.83 4.91 -0.79
CA GLU A 107 11.17 3.80 -1.48
C GLU A 107 10.20 4.30 -2.56
N TYR A 108 9.45 5.38 -2.29
CA TYR A 108 8.35 5.81 -3.16
C TYR A 108 8.51 7.24 -3.70
N GLY A 109 9.60 7.94 -3.39
CA GLY A 109 9.74 9.36 -3.74
C GLY A 109 8.75 10.29 -3.03
N LEU A 110 7.96 9.78 -2.07
CA LEU A 110 6.84 10.51 -1.47
C LEU A 110 7.34 11.46 -0.37
N LYS A 111 7.16 12.77 -0.59
CA LYS A 111 7.41 13.79 0.42
C LYS A 111 6.16 14.00 1.28
N VAL A 112 6.25 13.63 2.56
CA VAL A 112 5.19 13.85 3.55
C VAL A 112 5.65 14.92 4.55
N SER A 113 4.78 15.91 4.81
CA SER A 113 5.06 16.92 5.84
C SER A 113 4.94 16.32 7.25
N HIS A 114 5.69 16.87 8.21
CA HIS A 114 5.65 16.41 9.59
C HIS A 114 4.22 16.48 10.18
N GLY A 115 3.53 17.59 9.98
CA GLY A 115 2.15 17.77 10.42
C GLY A 115 1.15 16.84 9.70
N GLY A 116 1.40 16.52 8.42
CA GLY A 116 0.58 15.56 7.67
C GLY A 116 0.68 14.15 8.24
N LEU A 117 1.90 13.71 8.56
CA LEU A 117 2.16 12.42 9.19
C LEU A 117 1.61 12.36 10.61
N HIS A 118 1.94 13.36 11.44
CA HIS A 118 1.45 13.42 12.82
C HIS A 118 -0.08 13.44 12.86
N GLY A 119 -0.72 14.28 12.04
CA GLY A 119 -2.18 14.36 11.98
C GLY A 119 -2.82 13.04 11.55
N LEU A 120 -2.17 12.27 10.67
CA LEU A 120 -2.61 10.92 10.32
C LEU A 120 -2.52 9.97 11.52
N LEU A 121 -1.35 9.88 12.16
CA LEU A 121 -1.11 8.98 13.29
C LEU A 121 -2.04 9.28 14.48
N THR A 122 -2.28 10.56 14.79
CA THR A 122 -3.21 10.96 15.84
C THR A 122 -4.65 10.50 15.55
N ARG A 123 -5.11 10.65 14.31
CA ARG A 123 -6.45 10.17 13.90
C ARG A 123 -6.55 8.65 14.01
N MET A 124 -5.51 7.93 13.64
CA MET A 124 -5.48 6.46 13.75
C MET A 124 -5.50 6.01 15.21
N ALA A 125 -4.72 6.65 16.08
CA ALA A 125 -4.74 6.37 17.51
C ALA A 125 -6.13 6.65 18.12
N ALA A 126 -6.79 7.74 17.70
CA ALA A 126 -8.16 8.03 18.14
C ALA A 126 -9.17 6.98 17.67
N ALA A 127 -9.08 6.54 16.41
CA ALA A 127 -9.93 5.47 15.88
C ALA A 127 -9.70 4.13 16.62
N GLY A 128 -8.45 3.76 16.90
CA GLY A 128 -8.11 2.56 17.67
C GLY A 128 -8.68 2.58 19.09
N ARG A 129 -8.63 3.73 19.78
CA ARG A 129 -9.24 3.91 21.11
C ARG A 129 -10.76 3.77 21.09
N SER A 130 -11.42 4.18 20.00
CA SER A 130 -12.86 3.99 19.87
C SER A 130 -13.23 2.51 19.77
N LEU A 131 -12.48 1.74 18.98
CA LEU A 131 -12.68 0.30 18.82
C LEU A 131 -12.42 -0.48 20.11
N SER A 132 -11.36 -0.14 20.86
CA SER A 132 -11.09 -0.80 22.15
C SER A 132 -12.21 -0.55 23.17
N ARG A 133 -12.80 0.66 23.16
CA ARG A 133 -13.93 1.02 24.01
C ARG A 133 -15.21 0.25 23.63
N PHE A 134 -15.46 0.08 22.34
CA PHE A 134 -16.57 -0.76 21.85
C PHE A 134 -16.36 -2.25 22.14
N GLN A 135 -15.16 -2.79 21.96
CA GLN A 135 -14.84 -4.19 22.34
C GLN A 135 -15.01 -4.42 23.84
N SER A 136 -14.55 -3.49 24.68
CA SER A 136 -14.71 -3.59 26.13
C SER A 136 -16.19 -3.53 26.55
N THR A 137 -17.01 -2.78 25.82
CA THR A 137 -18.46 -2.70 26.07
C THR A 137 -19.19 -3.94 25.53
N TYR A 138 -18.81 -4.45 24.36
CA TYR A 138 -19.35 -5.69 23.81
C TYR A 138 -19.03 -6.91 24.69
N LEU A 139 -17.80 -7.03 25.19
CA LEU A 139 -17.41 -8.07 26.14
C LEU A 139 -18.16 -7.95 27.47
N ALA A 140 -18.39 -6.73 27.95
CA ALA A 140 -19.18 -6.50 29.17
C ALA A 140 -20.68 -6.80 29.00
N VAL A 141 -21.24 -6.62 27.80
CA VAL A 141 -22.63 -7.01 27.48
C VAL A 141 -22.76 -8.51 27.26
N ALA A 142 -21.79 -9.14 26.60
CA ALA A 142 -21.78 -10.58 26.33
C ALA A 142 -21.59 -11.44 27.61
N GLN A 143 -21.06 -10.86 28.69
CA GLN A 143 -20.86 -11.52 29.98
C GLN A 143 -21.99 -11.26 31.00
N ARG A 144 -23.07 -10.56 30.63
CA ARG A 144 -24.23 -10.42 31.53
C ARG A 144 -24.99 -11.75 31.57
N PRO A 145 -25.13 -12.41 32.73
CA PRO A 145 -25.97 -13.60 32.83
C PRO A 145 -27.41 -13.22 32.48
N ALA A 146 -28.08 -14.09 31.71
CA ALA A 146 -29.50 -13.96 31.44
C ALA A 146 -30.25 -13.92 32.78
N ARG A 147 -31.02 -12.85 33.02
CA ARG A 147 -31.88 -12.76 34.20
C ARG A 147 -32.90 -13.91 34.10
N ALA A 148 -32.86 -14.80 35.09
CA ALA A 148 -33.88 -15.82 35.33
C ALA A 148 -35.16 -15.19 35.88
#